data_AF-A0A537GDY1-F1
#
_entry.id   AF-A0A537GDY1-F1
#
_cell.length_a   1.000
_cell.length_b   1.000
_cell.length_c   1.000
_cell.angle_alpha   90.00
_cell.angle_beta   90.00
_cell.angle_gamma   90.00
#
_symmetry.space_group_name_H-M   'P 1'
#
loop_
_entity.id
_entity.type
_entity.pdbx_description
1 polymer ?
#
loop_
_entity_poly.entity_id
_entity_poly.type
_entity_poly.pdbx_seq_one_letter_code
_entity_poly.pdbx_strand_id
1 'polypeptide(L)'
;MRVVYFFALVSLVLSASILSTRATTSYLPAVDPGQFAQYKVLKDSCHSSISSVCQSFGASLNSLNDTAYAAVQVVGISGQTGVILELISIYKNGTGAHAGALVNVATGESNITAFSLGARDYFLLAGGLAAPEQIWYTLSAPTFNKTINEMVLGSPRNTNFLNYSAPGSYLGVSYLEHAGFAFDRSSGFLIEINFSLRTIITGIAEIDFAIAMVDNNVWRNAHIPDFDLGALPTSVNSAANTFGNSTITLHRLYGFTATVKLSARSSASGISCSFSANSLQNGSSDTSILSCKGSPGTYTVRVEGDGGYSVHNTSISVTVIAAPIQPASILSMPLLYGGIGVATLVAVLSAFLLLRRKPAEAVVAHNEAPTPAI
;
A
#
# COMPACT_ATOMS: atom_id res chain seq x y z
N MET A 1 -7.10 77.75 -1.40
CA MET A 1 -5.69 78.20 -1.31
C MET A 1 -5.22 77.86 0.10
N ARG A 2 -4.33 76.87 0.27
CA ARG A 2 -2.87 77.07 0.41
C ARG A 2 -2.55 77.84 1.71
N VAL A 3 -1.77 77.39 2.68
CA VAL A 3 -0.67 76.41 2.78
C VAL A 3 -0.43 76.28 4.29
N VAL A 4 -0.63 75.11 4.91
CA VAL A 4 0.11 74.70 6.14
C VAL A 4 0.10 73.17 6.23
N TYR A 5 0.78 72.48 5.31
CA TYR A 5 1.10 71.04 5.42
C TYR A 5 2.43 70.76 4.70
N PHE A 6 3.47 71.53 5.04
CA PHE A 6 4.79 71.39 4.39
C PHE A 6 5.95 71.06 5.33
N PHE A 7 5.70 70.79 6.62
CA PHE A 7 6.77 70.43 7.56
C PHE A 7 6.72 69.01 8.14
N ALA A 8 5.74 68.18 7.75
CA ALA A 8 5.66 66.79 8.22
C ALA A 8 6.14 65.74 7.19
N LEU A 9 6.46 66.15 5.95
CA LEU A 9 6.74 65.21 4.84
C LEU A 9 8.20 65.15 4.40
N VAL A 10 9.09 65.95 5.01
CA VAL A 10 10.53 65.94 4.68
C VAL A 10 11.35 65.09 5.66
N SER A 11 10.78 64.65 6.79
CA SER A 11 11.46 63.76 7.74
C SER A 11 11.23 62.27 7.49
N LEU A 12 10.42 61.88 6.48
CA LEU A 12 10.18 60.47 6.15
C LEU A 12 10.87 60.00 4.86
N VAL A 13 11.63 60.87 4.18
CA VAL A 13 12.29 60.56 2.89
C VAL A 13 13.82 60.53 3.00
N LEU A 14 14.39 60.74 4.20
CA LEU A 14 15.84 60.69 4.43
C LEU A 14 16.30 59.65 5.46
N SER A 15 15.42 58.73 5.86
CA SER A 15 15.80 57.49 6.56
C SER A 15 15.61 56.24 5.69
N ALA A 16 15.67 56.39 4.36
CA ALA A 16 16.21 55.33 3.52
C ALA A 16 17.73 55.30 3.72
N SER A 17 18.14 55.05 4.96
CA SER A 17 19.46 54.53 5.25
C SER A 17 19.61 53.34 4.34
N ILE A 18 20.58 53.46 3.45
CA ILE A 18 21.03 52.46 2.49
C ILE A 18 21.67 51.34 3.33
N LEU A 19 20.86 50.65 4.13
CA LEU A 19 21.13 49.27 4.46
C LEU A 19 20.86 48.56 3.15
N SER A 20 21.94 48.28 2.43
CA SER A 20 22.00 47.05 1.66
C SER A 20 21.63 45.93 2.64
N THR A 21 20.34 45.66 2.80
CA THR A 21 19.86 44.39 3.31
C THR A 21 20.38 43.40 2.28
N ARG A 22 21.55 42.81 2.55
CA ARG A 22 21.82 41.47 2.03
C ARG A 22 20.56 40.70 2.38
N ALA A 23 19.79 40.31 1.37
CA ALA A 23 18.71 39.38 1.58
C ALA A 23 19.34 38.19 2.31
N THR A 24 18.97 37.98 3.57
CA THR A 24 19.39 36.80 4.30
C THR A 24 18.85 35.61 3.53
N THR A 25 19.74 34.76 3.01
CA THR A 25 19.38 33.54 2.29
C THR A 25 18.41 32.74 3.16
N SER A 26 17.16 32.62 2.70
CA SER A 26 16.11 31.92 3.42
C SER A 26 16.08 30.47 2.97
N TYR A 27 16.36 29.55 3.88
CA TYR A 27 16.32 28.12 3.59
C TYR A 27 14.92 27.56 3.84
N LEU A 28 14.01 27.79 2.89
CA LEU A 28 12.62 27.36 2.98
C LEU A 28 12.30 26.30 1.92
N PRO A 29 11.39 25.35 2.20
CA PRO A 29 10.85 24.46 1.19
C PRO A 29 10.18 25.28 0.09
N ALA A 30 10.39 24.88 -1.16
CA ALA A 30 9.71 25.46 -2.32
C ALA A 30 8.95 24.37 -3.09
N VAL A 31 8.36 23.45 -2.33
CA VAL A 31 7.59 22.32 -2.83
C VAL A 31 6.28 22.20 -2.07
N ASP A 32 5.29 21.63 -2.73
CA ASP A 32 3.94 21.43 -2.20
C ASP A 32 3.62 19.93 -2.03
N PRO A 33 2.77 19.55 -1.07
CA PRO A 33 2.27 18.18 -0.96
C PRO A 33 1.65 17.69 -2.28
N GLY A 34 1.99 16.47 -2.65
CA GLY A 34 1.62 15.85 -3.93
C GLY A 34 2.66 16.05 -5.04
N GLN A 35 3.65 16.93 -4.87
CA GLN A 35 4.75 17.04 -5.83
C GLN A 35 5.70 15.83 -5.73
N PHE A 36 6.27 15.42 -6.85
CA PHE A 36 7.21 14.30 -6.91
C PHE A 36 8.25 14.47 -8.01
N ALA A 37 9.34 13.71 -7.88
CA ALA A 37 10.31 13.46 -8.92
C ALA A 37 10.63 11.96 -9.01
N GLN A 38 10.64 11.42 -10.22
CA GLN A 38 10.98 10.04 -10.53
C GLN A 38 12.42 9.98 -11.05
N TYR A 39 13.17 8.97 -10.63
CA TYR A 39 14.58 8.77 -10.93
C TYR A 39 14.84 7.39 -11.50
N LYS A 40 15.85 7.30 -12.39
CA LYS A 40 16.40 6.04 -12.88
C LYS A 40 17.92 6.06 -12.80
N VAL A 41 18.49 4.86 -12.67
CA VAL A 41 19.91 4.64 -12.89
C VAL A 41 20.18 4.82 -14.39
N LEU A 42 21.03 5.79 -14.73
CA LEU A 42 21.45 6.04 -16.11
C LEU A 42 22.69 5.23 -16.48
N LYS A 43 23.58 5.07 -15.50
CA LYS A 43 24.85 4.36 -15.65
C LYS A 43 25.20 3.71 -14.32
N ASP A 44 25.62 2.46 -14.38
CA ASP A 44 26.26 1.73 -13.30
C ASP A 44 27.35 0.85 -13.90
N SER A 45 28.60 1.12 -13.54
CA SER A 45 29.72 0.31 -14.00
C SER A 45 30.76 0.17 -12.91
N CYS A 46 31.26 -1.05 -12.74
CA CYS A 46 32.40 -1.34 -11.90
C CYS A 46 33.38 -2.24 -12.67
N HIS A 47 34.61 -1.75 -12.84
CA HIS A 47 35.72 -2.50 -13.40
C HIS A 47 36.88 -2.52 -12.41
N SER A 48 37.38 -3.72 -12.08
CA SER A 48 38.45 -3.90 -11.11
C SER A 48 39.27 -5.15 -11.43
N SER A 49 40.59 -5.04 -11.34
CA SER A 49 41.50 -6.19 -11.39
C SER A 49 41.47 -7.02 -10.09
N ILE A 50 40.89 -6.48 -9.03
CA ILE A 50 40.66 -7.15 -7.75
C ILE A 50 39.20 -7.57 -7.67
N SER A 51 38.94 -8.89 -7.72
CA SER A 51 37.59 -9.46 -7.77
C SER A 51 36.68 -9.04 -6.61
N SER A 52 37.23 -8.82 -5.42
CA SER A 52 36.48 -8.45 -4.22
C SER A 52 35.99 -6.99 -4.19
N VAL A 53 36.58 -6.09 -4.98
CA VAL A 53 36.22 -4.66 -4.95
C VAL A 53 34.83 -4.46 -5.56
N CYS A 54 34.59 -4.92 -6.78
CA CYS A 54 33.25 -4.79 -7.36
C CYS A 54 32.20 -5.62 -6.61
N GLN A 55 32.61 -6.68 -5.90
CA GLN A 55 31.72 -7.45 -5.03
C GLN A 55 31.35 -6.70 -3.74
N SER A 56 32.27 -5.96 -3.13
CA SER A 56 31.98 -5.16 -1.94
C SER A 56 31.06 -3.97 -2.23
N PHE A 57 31.20 -3.38 -3.42
CA PHE A 57 30.23 -2.41 -3.94
C PHE A 57 28.96 -3.09 -4.52
N GLY A 58 29.06 -4.38 -4.82
CA GLY A 58 28.05 -5.18 -5.49
C GLY A 58 26.73 -5.21 -4.73
N ALA A 59 26.70 -5.23 -3.39
CA ALA A 59 25.43 -5.21 -2.66
C ALA A 59 24.60 -3.93 -2.93
N SER A 60 25.27 -2.77 -2.93
CA SER A 60 24.64 -1.47 -3.22
C SER A 60 24.33 -1.30 -4.71
N LEU A 61 25.23 -1.74 -5.59
CA LEU A 61 25.03 -1.69 -7.04
C LEU A 61 23.98 -2.70 -7.51
N ASN A 62 23.87 -3.88 -6.90
CA ASN A 62 22.84 -4.88 -7.21
C ASN A 62 21.46 -4.37 -6.80
N SER A 63 21.34 -3.70 -5.65
CA SER A 63 20.08 -3.03 -5.25
C SER A 63 19.64 -1.98 -6.27
N LEU A 64 20.59 -1.18 -6.78
CA LEU A 64 20.34 -0.21 -7.85
C LEU A 64 20.00 -0.87 -9.19
N ASN A 65 20.70 -1.95 -9.55
CA ASN A 65 20.45 -2.70 -10.78
C ASN A 65 19.12 -3.45 -10.73
N ASP A 66 18.66 -3.88 -9.55
CA ASP A 66 17.34 -4.49 -9.38
C ASP A 66 16.23 -3.45 -9.39
N THR A 67 16.54 -2.16 -9.27
CA THR A 67 15.57 -1.06 -9.28
C THR A 67 15.22 -0.66 -10.72
N ALA A 68 13.94 -0.72 -11.07
CA ALA A 68 13.40 -0.24 -12.34
C ALA A 68 13.27 1.29 -12.35
N TYR A 69 12.77 1.87 -11.26
CA TYR A 69 12.79 3.31 -10.98
C TYR A 69 12.55 3.57 -9.49
N ALA A 70 12.95 4.75 -9.04
CA ALA A 70 12.62 5.28 -7.72
C ALA A 70 11.81 6.58 -7.86
N ALA A 71 11.05 6.95 -6.85
CA ALA A 71 10.41 8.26 -6.80
C ALA A 71 10.52 8.86 -5.39
N VAL A 72 10.66 10.19 -5.35
CA VAL A 72 10.57 10.98 -4.13
C VAL A 72 9.29 11.78 -4.23
N GLN A 73 8.33 11.55 -3.33
CA GLN A 73 7.07 12.27 -3.27
C GLN A 73 7.01 13.12 -2.01
N VAL A 74 6.57 14.37 -2.12
CA VAL A 74 6.30 15.25 -0.99
C VAL A 74 4.92 14.91 -0.44
N VAL A 75 4.86 14.42 0.79
CA VAL A 75 3.60 14.07 1.47
C VAL A 75 3.10 15.23 2.33
N GLY A 76 4.01 16.03 2.87
CA GLY A 76 3.66 17.13 3.77
C GLY A 76 4.82 18.06 4.07
N ILE A 77 4.51 19.20 4.67
CA ILE A 77 5.47 20.16 5.21
C ILE A 77 5.34 20.14 6.74
N SER A 78 6.48 20.08 7.44
CA SER A 78 6.56 20.05 8.89
C SER A 78 7.26 21.31 9.40
N GLY A 79 6.50 22.19 10.06
CA GLY A 79 7.01 23.48 10.50
C GLY A 79 7.39 24.38 9.32
N GLN A 80 8.45 25.18 9.48
CA GLN A 80 8.89 26.12 8.44
C GLN A 80 9.93 25.53 7.47
N THR A 81 10.66 24.50 7.89
CA THR A 81 11.83 23.99 7.15
C THR A 81 11.83 22.47 6.97
N GLY A 82 10.90 21.75 7.59
CA GLY A 82 10.79 20.30 7.46
C GLY A 82 9.93 19.91 6.26
N VAL A 83 10.35 18.89 5.54
CA VAL A 83 9.61 18.27 4.44
C VAL A 83 9.47 16.78 4.72
N ILE A 84 8.23 16.30 4.70
CA ILE A 84 7.88 14.89 4.84
C ILE A 84 7.82 14.29 3.43
N LEU A 85 8.66 13.30 3.19
CA LEU A 85 8.80 12.62 1.91
C LEU A 85 8.36 11.16 2.03
N GLU A 86 7.86 10.63 0.93
CA GLU A 86 7.71 9.19 0.69
C GLU A 86 8.75 8.79 -0.37
N LEU A 87 9.63 7.86 -0.01
CA LEU A 87 10.59 7.27 -0.92
C LEU A 87 10.03 5.97 -1.47
N ILE A 88 9.78 5.93 -2.78
CA ILE A 88 9.18 4.78 -3.46
C ILE A 88 10.25 4.10 -4.30
N SER A 89 10.34 2.77 -4.21
CA SER A 89 11.25 1.95 -5.03
C SER A 89 10.47 0.85 -5.73
N ILE A 90 10.67 0.72 -7.04
CA ILE A 90 10.06 -0.32 -7.85
C ILE A 90 11.15 -1.16 -8.48
N TYR A 91 11.04 -2.47 -8.30
CA TYR A 91 12.06 -3.42 -8.72
C TYR A 91 11.70 -4.07 -10.06
N LYS A 92 12.72 -4.49 -10.81
CA LYS A 92 12.59 -5.16 -12.11
C LYS A 92 11.83 -6.49 -12.02
N ASN A 93 11.83 -7.14 -10.85
CA ASN A 93 11.04 -8.34 -10.57
C ASN A 93 9.53 -8.05 -10.36
N GLY A 94 9.12 -6.79 -10.46
CA GLY A 94 7.73 -6.36 -10.29
C GLY A 94 7.28 -6.20 -8.84
N THR A 95 8.17 -6.23 -7.85
CA THR A 95 7.80 -5.84 -6.47
C THR A 95 8.04 -4.34 -6.25
N GLY A 96 7.43 -3.79 -5.20
CA GLY A 96 7.62 -2.40 -4.78
C GLY A 96 7.85 -2.30 -3.28
N ALA A 97 8.48 -1.21 -2.85
CA ALA A 97 8.67 -0.85 -1.46
C ALA A 97 8.54 0.67 -1.28
N HIS A 98 8.21 1.12 -0.07
CA HIS A 98 8.15 2.53 0.28
C HIS A 98 8.73 2.77 1.67
N ALA A 99 9.23 3.99 1.91
CA ALA A 99 9.77 4.42 3.19
C ALA A 99 9.54 5.93 3.39
N GLY A 100 8.93 6.27 4.52
CA GLY A 100 8.77 7.66 4.93
C GLY A 100 10.09 8.29 5.38
N ALA A 101 10.31 9.55 5.00
CA ALA A 101 11.48 10.34 5.35
C ALA A 101 11.08 11.76 5.81
N LEU A 102 11.86 12.32 6.72
CA LEU A 102 11.76 13.71 7.16
C LEU A 102 13.09 14.39 6.90
N VAL A 103 13.07 15.43 6.07
CA VAL A 103 14.24 16.22 5.70
C VAL A 103 14.04 17.66 6.16
N ASN A 104 15.02 18.22 6.87
CA ASN A 104 15.07 19.65 7.18
C ASN A 104 15.91 20.35 6.11
N VAL A 105 15.27 21.09 5.21
CA VAL A 105 15.96 21.75 4.07
C VAL A 105 16.87 22.89 4.50
N ALA A 106 16.77 23.33 5.75
CA ALA A 106 17.57 24.41 6.29
C ALA A 106 18.85 23.90 6.96
N THR A 107 18.73 22.86 7.79
CA THR A 107 19.90 22.27 8.46
C THR A 107 20.57 21.17 7.65
N GLY A 108 19.83 20.53 6.74
CA GLY A 108 20.24 19.31 6.04
C GLY A 108 20.10 18.03 6.86
N GLU A 109 19.39 18.09 8.00
CA GLU A 109 19.16 16.91 8.83
C GLU A 109 18.09 16.02 8.20
N SER A 110 18.27 14.71 8.35
CA SER A 110 17.43 13.68 7.76
C SER A 110 17.33 12.49 8.71
N ASN A 111 16.15 11.87 8.81
CA ASN A 111 15.96 10.62 9.56
C ASN A 111 16.29 9.36 8.75
N ILE A 112 16.59 9.52 7.46
CA ILE A 112 17.05 8.44 6.58
C ILE A 112 18.57 8.55 6.38
N THR A 113 19.18 7.39 6.16
CA THR A 113 20.59 7.23 5.77
C THR A 113 20.61 6.44 4.46
N ALA A 114 20.05 7.01 3.40
CA ALA A 114 19.84 6.31 2.13
C ALA A 114 21.15 6.11 1.35
N PHE A 115 22.14 7.00 1.53
CA PHE A 115 23.47 6.84 0.92
C PHE A 115 24.56 6.85 2.00
N SER A 116 25.16 5.68 2.27
CA SER A 116 26.20 5.51 3.30
C SER A 116 27.56 6.16 2.97
N LEU A 117 27.59 7.17 2.10
CA LEU A 117 28.80 7.88 1.67
C LEU A 117 29.17 9.09 2.57
N GLY A 118 28.64 9.13 3.80
CA GLY A 118 29.24 9.94 4.88
C GLY A 118 28.80 11.40 5.01
N ALA A 119 27.86 11.92 4.23
CA ALA A 119 27.21 13.20 4.55
C ALA A 119 25.86 13.34 3.85
N ARG A 120 24.78 13.35 4.65
CA ARG A 120 23.45 13.97 4.42
C ARG A 120 22.79 13.70 3.06
N ASP A 121 21.62 13.08 3.08
CA ASP A 121 20.90 12.68 1.87
C ASP A 121 20.43 13.89 1.02
N TYR A 122 20.93 13.97 -0.22
CA TYR A 122 20.76 15.09 -1.15
C TYR A 122 19.52 14.95 -2.06
N PHE A 123 18.35 14.57 -1.53
CA PHE A 123 17.15 14.38 -2.37
C PHE A 123 16.42 15.69 -2.68
N LEU A 124 16.40 16.61 -1.71
CA LEU A 124 15.65 17.85 -1.77
C LEU A 124 16.35 18.91 -0.92
N LEU A 125 16.57 20.08 -1.51
CA LEU A 125 17.13 21.26 -0.86
C LEU A 125 16.09 22.38 -0.74
N ALA A 126 16.45 23.46 -0.06
CA ALA A 126 15.64 24.67 -0.08
C ALA A 126 15.59 25.25 -1.51
N GLY A 127 14.43 25.78 -1.87
CA GLY A 127 14.28 26.44 -3.18
C GLY A 127 14.80 27.86 -3.15
N GLY A 128 14.99 28.42 -4.35
CA GLY A 128 15.47 29.78 -4.57
C GLY A 128 16.99 29.95 -4.48
N LEU A 129 17.69 28.99 -3.87
CA LEU A 129 19.15 29.03 -3.69
C LEU A 129 19.87 29.13 -5.05
N ALA A 130 21.00 29.83 -5.09
CA ALA A 130 21.86 29.91 -6.27
C ALA A 130 23.33 30.02 -5.87
N ALA A 131 24.25 29.64 -6.75
CA ALA A 131 25.68 29.86 -6.51
C ALA A 131 25.98 31.35 -6.32
N PRO A 132 26.82 31.73 -5.34
CA PRO A 132 27.63 30.88 -4.45
C PRO A 132 27.03 30.73 -3.03
N GLU A 133 25.74 30.44 -2.91
CA GLU A 133 25.10 30.17 -1.61
C GLU A 133 25.39 28.74 -1.12
N GLN A 134 25.49 28.59 0.20
CA GLN A 134 25.59 27.28 0.84
C GLN A 134 24.26 26.53 0.72
N ILE A 135 24.31 25.20 0.64
CA ILE A 135 23.10 24.37 0.51
C ILE A 135 22.26 24.28 1.80
N TRP A 136 22.87 24.63 2.94
CA TRP A 136 22.27 24.73 4.27
C TRP A 136 22.88 25.91 5.01
N TYR A 137 22.24 26.38 6.09
CA TYR A 137 22.80 27.47 6.92
C TYR A 137 23.83 27.00 7.96
N THR A 138 24.34 25.76 7.86
CA THR A 138 25.33 25.21 8.80
C THR A 138 26.75 25.55 8.35
N LEU A 139 27.67 25.76 9.31
CA LEU A 139 29.02 26.24 9.03
C LEU A 139 29.84 25.33 8.09
N SER A 140 29.56 24.02 8.08
CA SER A 140 30.23 23.04 7.22
C SER A 140 29.46 22.73 5.94
N ALA A 141 28.37 23.45 5.65
CA ALA A 141 27.58 23.21 4.45
C ALA A 141 28.39 23.55 3.19
N PRO A 142 28.41 22.67 2.20
CA PRO A 142 29.08 22.94 0.95
C PRO A 142 28.32 24.02 0.16
N THR A 143 29.01 24.66 -0.77
CA THR A 143 28.52 25.81 -1.54
C THR A 143 28.31 25.41 -2.99
N PHE A 144 27.21 25.84 -3.61
CA PHE A 144 27.02 25.60 -5.03
C PHE A 144 28.15 26.24 -5.85
N ASN A 145 28.78 25.44 -6.71
CA ASN A 145 29.90 25.89 -7.53
C ASN A 145 29.43 26.82 -8.66
N LYS A 146 28.27 26.53 -9.25
CA LYS A 146 27.69 27.30 -10.36
C LYS A 146 26.17 27.13 -10.44
N THR A 147 25.51 28.11 -11.02
CA THR A 147 24.11 28.04 -11.45
C THR A 147 24.05 28.36 -12.93
N ILE A 148 23.49 27.48 -13.74
CA ILE A 148 23.36 27.68 -15.19
C ILE A 148 21.92 27.45 -15.64
N ASN A 149 21.54 28.11 -16.73
CA ASN A 149 20.28 27.84 -17.41
C ASN A 149 20.52 26.73 -18.44
N GLU A 150 19.82 25.60 -18.30
CA GLU A 150 19.94 24.45 -19.19
C GLU A 150 18.59 23.78 -19.43
N MET A 151 18.54 22.85 -20.38
CA MET A 151 17.33 22.08 -20.66
C MET A 151 17.30 20.82 -19.80
N VAL A 152 16.30 20.72 -18.92
CA VAL A 152 16.06 19.54 -18.06
C VAL A 152 14.72 18.96 -18.46
N LEU A 153 14.70 17.70 -18.92
CA LEU A 153 13.51 17.01 -19.42
C LEU A 153 12.70 17.84 -20.44
N GLY A 154 13.42 18.54 -21.33
CA GLY A 154 12.82 19.36 -22.39
C GLY A 154 12.26 20.71 -21.93
N SER A 155 12.51 21.13 -20.67
CA SER A 155 12.12 22.45 -20.15
C SER A 155 13.35 23.27 -19.74
N PRO A 156 13.41 24.58 -20.02
CA PRO A 156 14.50 25.44 -19.57
C PRO A 156 14.43 25.64 -18.04
N ARG A 157 15.48 25.25 -17.32
CA ARG A 157 15.59 25.33 -15.86
C ARG A 157 16.89 26.02 -15.47
N ASN A 158 16.84 26.75 -14.36
CA ASN A 158 18.06 27.17 -13.67
C ASN A 158 18.49 26.02 -12.76
N THR A 159 19.65 25.44 -13.04
CA THR A 159 20.20 24.30 -12.28
C THR A 159 21.39 24.74 -11.47
N ASN A 160 21.39 24.38 -10.19
CA ASN A 160 22.51 24.53 -9.29
C ASN A 160 23.39 23.28 -9.31
N PHE A 161 24.70 23.47 -9.39
CA PHE A 161 25.67 22.37 -9.39
C PHE A 161 26.52 22.39 -8.14
N LEU A 162 26.67 21.22 -7.55
CA LEU A 162 27.56 20.93 -6.44
C LEU A 162 28.53 19.83 -6.88
N ASN A 163 29.77 20.21 -7.15
CA ASN A 163 30.82 19.32 -7.62
C ASN A 163 32.00 19.39 -6.64
N TYR A 164 32.43 18.22 -6.17
CA TYR A 164 33.64 18.10 -5.39
C TYR A 164 34.47 16.92 -5.88
N SER A 165 35.76 16.98 -5.57
CA SER A 165 36.70 15.93 -5.88
C SER A 165 37.65 15.80 -4.72
N ALA A 166 37.79 14.60 -4.20
CA ALA A 166 38.61 14.33 -3.03
C ALA A 166 39.57 13.17 -3.32
N PRO A 167 40.86 13.31 -2.97
CA PRO A 167 41.74 12.16 -2.91
C PRO A 167 41.40 11.33 -1.66
N GLY A 168 41.49 10.02 -1.77
CA GLY A 168 41.35 9.09 -0.65
C GLY A 168 42.31 7.92 -0.78
N SER A 169 42.36 7.07 0.25
CA SER A 169 43.14 5.84 0.22
C SER A 169 42.40 4.70 0.93
N TYR A 170 42.39 3.52 0.33
CA TYR A 170 41.81 2.31 0.90
C TYR A 170 42.73 1.12 0.66
N LEU A 171 43.01 0.33 1.70
CA LEU A 171 43.94 -0.82 1.66
C LEU A 171 45.30 -0.49 1.02
N GLY A 172 45.82 0.73 1.25
CA GLY A 172 47.11 1.18 0.69
C GLY A 172 47.07 1.63 -0.77
N VAL A 173 45.91 1.59 -1.42
CA VAL A 173 45.71 2.10 -2.78
C VAL A 173 45.08 3.49 -2.70
N SER A 174 45.70 4.47 -3.35
CA SER A 174 45.11 5.81 -3.46
C SER A 174 44.08 5.86 -4.59
N TYR A 175 43.02 6.64 -4.37
CA TYR A 175 41.96 6.88 -5.35
C TYR A 175 41.61 8.36 -5.39
N LEU A 176 40.98 8.76 -6.49
CA LEU A 176 40.34 10.05 -6.68
C LEU A 176 38.84 9.79 -6.86
N GLU A 177 38.04 10.38 -5.99
CA GLU A 177 36.59 10.40 -6.15
C GLU A 177 36.15 11.75 -6.73
N HIS A 178 35.15 11.69 -7.60
CA HIS A 178 34.41 12.83 -8.10
C HIS A 178 32.94 12.59 -7.83
N ALA A 179 32.28 13.56 -7.20
CA ALA A 179 30.84 13.55 -7.04
C ALA A 179 30.29 14.89 -7.53
N GLY A 180 29.28 14.80 -8.39
CA GLY A 180 28.54 15.91 -8.95
C GLY A 180 27.06 15.74 -8.67
N PHE A 181 26.43 16.82 -8.23
CA PHE A 181 25.01 16.90 -7.98
C PHE A 181 24.45 18.10 -8.73
N ALA A 182 23.28 17.91 -9.33
CA ALA A 182 22.51 18.95 -9.98
C ALA A 182 21.17 19.09 -9.27
N PHE A 183 20.72 20.31 -9.02
CA PHE A 183 19.42 20.59 -8.38
C PHE A 183 18.65 21.67 -9.12
N ASP A 184 17.34 21.52 -9.20
CA ASP A 184 16.49 22.58 -9.70
C ASP A 184 16.50 23.76 -8.73
N ARG A 185 16.84 24.95 -9.22
CA ARG A 185 16.89 26.14 -8.37
C ARG A 185 15.54 26.48 -7.76
N SER A 186 14.44 26.32 -8.49
CA SER A 186 13.15 26.83 -8.02
C SER A 186 12.56 25.95 -6.92
N SER A 187 12.66 24.63 -7.05
CA SER A 187 12.05 23.67 -6.12
C SER A 187 13.05 23.05 -5.15
N GLY A 188 14.33 23.02 -5.51
CA GLY A 188 15.38 22.33 -4.76
C GLY A 188 15.44 20.82 -5.01
N PHE A 189 14.61 20.26 -5.89
CA PHE A 189 14.65 18.83 -6.23
C PHE A 189 15.99 18.48 -6.89
N LEU A 190 16.54 17.34 -6.50
CA LEU A 190 17.67 16.72 -7.18
C LEU A 190 17.32 16.42 -8.64
N ILE A 191 18.22 16.75 -9.55
CA ILE A 191 18.11 16.46 -10.99
C ILE A 191 19.02 15.30 -11.34
N GLU A 192 20.27 15.32 -10.90
CA GLU A 192 21.25 14.30 -11.26
C GLU A 192 22.26 14.12 -10.13
N ILE A 193 22.66 12.86 -9.92
CA ILE A 193 23.88 12.48 -9.22
C ILE A 193 24.80 11.83 -10.25
N ASN A 194 26.03 12.28 -10.29
CA ASN A 194 27.09 11.69 -11.09
C ASN A 194 28.29 11.42 -10.19
N PHE A 195 28.71 10.17 -10.11
CA PHE A 195 29.82 9.78 -9.26
C PHE A 195 30.80 8.94 -10.07
N SER A 196 32.08 9.21 -9.85
CA SER A 196 33.15 8.35 -10.33
C SER A 196 34.24 8.20 -9.28
N LEU A 197 34.80 6.99 -9.19
CA LEU A 197 35.94 6.68 -8.35
C LEU A 197 36.96 5.95 -9.21
N ARG A 198 38.19 6.48 -9.21
CA ARG A 198 39.30 5.93 -10.01
C ARG A 198 40.54 5.81 -9.12
N THR A 199 41.16 4.63 -9.11
CA THR A 199 42.45 4.45 -8.46
C THR A 199 43.58 5.09 -9.27
N ILE A 200 44.61 5.59 -8.60
CA ILE A 200 45.78 6.19 -9.29
C ILE A 200 46.55 5.16 -10.13
N ILE A 201 46.48 3.88 -9.75
CA ILE A 201 46.99 2.78 -10.55
C ILE A 201 45.84 2.33 -11.45
N THR A 202 46.04 2.46 -12.76
CA THR A 202 45.05 2.08 -13.77
C THR A 202 44.68 0.60 -13.66
N GLY A 203 43.39 0.30 -13.72
CA GLY A 203 42.86 -1.06 -13.71
C GLY A 203 42.63 -1.66 -12.33
N ILE A 204 43.01 -1.02 -11.22
CA ILE A 204 42.70 -1.52 -9.88
C ILE A 204 41.22 -1.33 -9.56
N ALA A 205 40.67 -0.12 -9.61
CA ALA A 205 39.24 0.09 -9.50
C ALA A 205 38.80 1.33 -10.27
N GLU A 206 37.77 1.15 -11.09
CA GLU A 206 37.03 2.17 -11.81
C GLU A 206 35.55 1.93 -11.58
N ILE A 207 34.92 2.87 -10.89
CA ILE A 207 33.50 2.82 -10.55
C ILE A 207 32.89 4.09 -11.10
N ASP A 208 31.80 3.95 -11.85
CA ASP A 208 30.98 5.08 -12.23
C ASP A 208 29.52 4.74 -11.92
N PHE A 209 28.79 5.69 -11.35
CA PHE A 209 27.35 5.60 -11.25
C PHE A 209 26.70 6.95 -11.56
N ALA A 210 25.52 6.90 -12.17
CA ALA A 210 24.70 8.07 -12.41
C ALA A 210 23.22 7.76 -12.19
N ILE A 211 22.54 8.62 -11.45
CA ILE A 211 21.10 8.59 -11.24
C ILE A 211 20.55 9.94 -11.68
N ALA A 212 19.49 9.94 -12.48
CA ALA A 212 18.88 11.19 -12.93
C ALA A 212 17.37 11.15 -12.84
N MET A 213 16.80 12.34 -12.68
CA MET A 213 15.38 12.59 -12.80
C MET A 213 14.94 12.28 -14.23
N VAL A 214 13.90 11.46 -14.36
CA VAL A 214 13.29 11.08 -15.64
C VAL A 214 11.88 11.63 -15.81
N ASP A 215 11.21 11.94 -14.71
CA ASP A 215 9.89 12.58 -14.73
C ASP A 215 9.60 13.34 -13.41
N ASN A 216 8.65 14.28 -13.43
CA ASN A 216 8.19 15.01 -12.24
C ASN A 216 6.86 15.72 -12.51
N ASN A 217 6.15 16.15 -11.47
CA ASN A 217 4.99 17.05 -11.60
C ASN A 217 5.22 18.46 -11.05
N VAL A 218 6.48 18.84 -10.81
CA VAL A 218 6.86 20.16 -10.32
C VAL A 218 6.77 21.18 -11.44
N TRP A 219 7.26 20.81 -12.63
CA TRP A 219 7.19 21.63 -13.85
C TRP A 219 6.74 20.84 -15.08
N ARG A 220 6.40 19.56 -14.95
CA ARG A 220 5.69 18.80 -15.98
C ARG A 220 4.32 18.35 -15.47
N ASN A 221 3.52 17.74 -16.34
CA ASN A 221 2.25 17.12 -15.99
C ASN A 221 2.40 15.60 -15.97
N ALA A 222 3.11 15.10 -14.95
CA ALA A 222 3.36 13.68 -14.78
C ALA A 222 2.56 13.11 -13.61
N HIS A 223 2.41 11.78 -13.61
CA HIS A 223 1.78 11.04 -12.53
C HIS A 223 2.72 9.93 -12.09
N ILE A 224 2.81 9.68 -10.79
CA ILE A 224 3.45 8.46 -10.30
C ILE A 224 2.61 7.30 -10.83
N PRO A 225 3.22 6.23 -11.38
CA PRO A 225 2.49 5.02 -11.72
C PRO A 225 1.60 4.58 -10.55
N ASP A 226 0.38 4.13 -10.82
CA ASP A 226 -0.57 3.73 -9.77
C ASP A 226 -1.56 2.70 -10.33
N PHE A 227 -2.51 2.24 -9.53
CA PHE A 227 -3.56 1.33 -9.99
C PHE A 227 -4.91 1.68 -9.37
N ASP A 228 -5.96 1.02 -9.85
CA ASP A 228 -7.28 1.04 -9.24
C ASP A 228 -7.90 -0.37 -9.27
N LEU A 229 -8.89 -0.63 -8.42
CA LEU A 229 -9.59 -1.90 -8.33
C LEU A 229 -11.08 -1.75 -8.63
N GLY A 230 -11.54 -2.47 -9.65
CA GLY A 230 -12.96 -2.68 -9.94
C GLY A 230 -13.46 -4.02 -9.39
N ALA A 231 -14.75 -4.08 -9.07
CA ALA A 231 -15.46 -5.33 -8.80
C ALA A 231 -16.75 -5.39 -9.63
N LEU A 232 -17.01 -6.51 -10.30
CA LEU A 232 -18.24 -6.71 -11.08
C LEU A 232 -18.75 -8.16 -10.98
N PRO A 233 -19.99 -8.38 -10.47
CA PRO A 233 -20.90 -7.39 -9.91
C PRO A 233 -20.47 -6.90 -8.51
N THR A 234 -20.86 -5.67 -8.14
CA THR A 234 -20.66 -5.10 -6.80
C THR A 234 -21.70 -5.58 -5.78
N SER A 235 -22.76 -6.25 -6.24
CA SER A 235 -23.75 -6.94 -5.42
C SER A 235 -23.97 -8.36 -5.92
N VAL A 236 -23.90 -9.33 -5.01
CA VAL A 236 -24.00 -10.75 -5.30
C VAL A 236 -25.08 -11.36 -4.40
N ASN A 237 -26.04 -12.05 -5.02
CA ASN A 237 -27.02 -12.86 -4.31
C ASN A 237 -26.65 -14.34 -4.48
N SER A 238 -26.60 -15.10 -3.39
CA SER A 238 -26.37 -16.54 -3.43
C SER A 238 -27.26 -17.27 -2.43
N ALA A 239 -27.51 -18.56 -2.65
CA ALA A 239 -28.15 -19.41 -1.66
C ALA A 239 -27.15 -19.77 -0.55
N ALA A 240 -27.66 -20.12 0.63
CA ALA A 240 -26.86 -20.60 1.75
C ALA A 240 -25.85 -21.66 1.32
N ASN A 241 -24.59 -21.48 1.72
CA ASN A 241 -23.46 -22.36 1.40
C ASN A 241 -23.12 -22.55 -0.09
N THR A 242 -23.70 -21.74 -0.99
CA THR A 242 -23.35 -21.71 -2.42
C THR A 242 -22.44 -20.53 -2.74
N PHE A 243 -21.57 -20.70 -3.73
CA PHE A 243 -20.65 -19.64 -4.13
C PHE A 243 -21.36 -18.55 -4.92
N GLY A 244 -21.30 -17.33 -4.40
CA GLY A 244 -21.52 -16.12 -5.15
C GLY A 244 -20.18 -15.57 -5.64
N ASN A 245 -20.11 -15.17 -6.91
CA ASN A 245 -18.86 -14.75 -7.54
C ASN A 245 -18.90 -13.26 -7.91
N SER A 246 -17.77 -12.57 -7.72
CA SER A 246 -17.50 -11.24 -8.27
C SER A 246 -16.13 -11.25 -8.94
N THR A 247 -16.02 -10.63 -10.11
CA THR A 247 -14.73 -10.48 -10.79
C THR A 247 -14.07 -9.21 -10.29
N ILE A 248 -12.88 -9.36 -9.71
CA ILE A 248 -12.00 -8.26 -9.33
C ILE A 248 -11.11 -7.94 -10.52
N THR A 249 -11.06 -6.68 -10.92
CA THR A 249 -10.27 -6.18 -12.05
C THR A 249 -9.27 -5.14 -11.55
N LEU A 250 -8.00 -5.37 -11.83
CA LEU A 250 -6.92 -4.41 -11.63
C LEU A 250 -6.80 -3.51 -12.86
N HIS A 251 -6.89 -2.20 -12.65
CA HIS A 251 -6.64 -1.21 -13.69
C HIS A 251 -5.26 -0.60 -13.45
N ARG A 252 -4.29 -0.91 -14.31
CA ARG A 252 -2.94 -0.33 -14.23
C ARG A 252 -2.95 1.08 -14.82
N LEU A 253 -2.55 2.08 -14.04
CA LEU A 253 -2.54 3.48 -14.41
C LEU A 253 -1.10 3.97 -14.59
N TYR A 254 -0.92 4.89 -15.53
CA TYR A 254 0.35 5.62 -15.77
C TYR A 254 1.60 4.71 -15.85
N GLY A 255 1.45 3.50 -16.42
CA GLY A 255 2.56 2.56 -16.60
C GLY A 255 2.90 1.72 -15.36
N PHE A 256 1.96 1.52 -14.43
CA PHE A 256 2.15 0.70 -13.24
C PHE A 256 2.45 -0.76 -13.55
N THR A 257 3.67 -1.20 -13.24
CA THR A 257 4.17 -2.56 -13.51
C THR A 257 4.33 -3.43 -12.26
N ALA A 258 4.04 -2.90 -11.06
CA ALA A 258 4.20 -3.67 -9.84
C ALA A 258 3.11 -4.76 -9.70
N THR A 259 3.42 -5.77 -8.92
CA THR A 259 2.54 -6.90 -8.57
C THR A 259 1.59 -6.45 -7.48
N VAL A 260 0.29 -6.69 -7.66
CA VAL A 260 -0.72 -6.36 -6.65
C VAL A 260 -1.15 -7.63 -5.92
N LYS A 261 -0.97 -7.65 -4.59
CA LYS A 261 -1.44 -8.72 -3.72
C LYS A 261 -2.85 -8.41 -3.23
N LEU A 262 -3.77 -9.33 -3.44
CA LEU A 262 -5.17 -9.20 -3.03
C LEU A 262 -5.41 -9.83 -1.67
N SER A 263 -6.19 -9.14 -0.84
CA SER A 263 -6.76 -9.67 0.39
C SER A 263 -8.24 -9.31 0.51
N ALA A 264 -9.01 -10.13 1.24
CA ALA A 264 -10.43 -9.89 1.46
C ALA A 264 -10.76 -9.94 2.95
N ARG A 265 -11.61 -9.02 3.40
CA ARG A 265 -12.14 -8.98 4.78
C ARG A 265 -13.64 -8.76 4.76
N SER A 266 -14.39 -9.55 5.53
CA SER A 266 -15.83 -9.40 5.66
C SER A 266 -16.21 -8.54 6.88
N SER A 267 -17.36 -7.85 6.79
CA SER A 267 -17.91 -7.03 7.88
C SER A 267 -18.39 -7.84 9.09
N ALA A 268 -18.68 -9.13 8.90
CA ALA A 268 -19.14 -10.04 9.94
C ALA A 268 -18.60 -11.46 9.70
N SER A 269 -18.63 -12.29 10.75
CA SER A 269 -18.36 -13.73 10.65
C SER A 269 -19.54 -14.46 9.99
N GLY A 270 -19.29 -15.68 9.49
CA GLY A 270 -20.31 -16.50 8.82
C GLY A 270 -20.25 -16.49 7.29
N ILE A 271 -19.32 -15.73 6.70
CA ILE A 271 -18.98 -15.80 5.27
C ILE A 271 -17.48 -16.10 5.10
N SER A 272 -17.14 -16.89 4.10
CA SER A 272 -15.76 -17.18 3.69
C SER A 272 -15.62 -16.89 2.20
N CYS A 273 -14.54 -16.21 1.84
CA CYS A 273 -14.24 -15.84 0.46
C CYS A 273 -12.84 -16.31 0.06
N SER A 274 -12.68 -16.67 -1.21
CA SER A 274 -11.41 -17.09 -1.79
C SER A 274 -11.22 -16.46 -3.17
N PHE A 275 -9.98 -16.14 -3.51
CA PHE A 275 -9.61 -15.67 -4.85
C PHE A 275 -9.15 -16.84 -5.73
N SER A 276 -9.45 -16.78 -7.02
CA SER A 276 -8.81 -17.67 -8.01
C SER A 276 -7.32 -17.40 -8.15
N ALA A 277 -6.91 -16.14 -8.00
CA ALA A 277 -5.51 -15.71 -7.88
C ALA A 277 -5.41 -14.53 -6.89
N ASN A 278 -4.51 -14.61 -5.91
CA ASN A 278 -4.30 -13.55 -4.92
C ASN A 278 -3.11 -12.63 -5.23
N SER A 279 -2.46 -12.83 -6.38
CA SER A 279 -1.30 -12.05 -6.83
C SER A 279 -1.46 -11.74 -8.31
N LEU A 280 -1.54 -10.46 -8.65
CA LEU A 280 -1.75 -9.97 -10.01
C LEU A 280 -0.45 -9.34 -10.53
N GLN A 281 0.34 -10.17 -11.23
CA GLN A 281 1.62 -9.78 -11.82
C GLN A 281 1.43 -9.11 -13.18
N ASN A 282 2.27 -8.12 -13.47
CA ASN A 282 2.27 -7.47 -14.78
C ASN A 282 2.62 -8.48 -15.88
N GLY A 283 1.91 -8.41 -17.01
CA GLY A 283 2.04 -9.37 -18.12
C GLY A 283 1.29 -10.70 -17.92
N SER A 284 0.58 -10.88 -16.81
CA SER A 284 -0.37 -11.98 -16.58
C SER A 284 -1.83 -11.49 -16.68
N SER A 285 -2.78 -12.21 -16.08
CA SER A 285 -4.16 -11.73 -15.93
C SER A 285 -4.24 -10.63 -14.87
N ASP A 286 -4.84 -9.49 -15.23
CA ASP A 286 -5.23 -8.42 -14.30
C ASP A 286 -6.62 -8.65 -13.68
N THR A 287 -7.14 -9.88 -13.77
CA THR A 287 -8.43 -10.26 -13.17
C THR A 287 -8.29 -11.44 -12.22
N SER A 288 -9.14 -11.45 -11.18
CA SER A 288 -9.29 -12.55 -10.24
C SER A 288 -10.76 -12.72 -9.85
N ILE A 289 -11.24 -13.96 -9.75
CA ILE A 289 -12.60 -14.25 -9.30
C ILE A 289 -12.58 -14.35 -7.77
N LEU A 290 -13.33 -13.49 -7.10
CA LEU A 290 -13.67 -13.61 -5.70
C LEU A 290 -14.93 -14.49 -5.56
N SER A 291 -14.79 -15.64 -4.91
CA SER A 291 -15.88 -16.57 -4.64
C SER A 291 -16.19 -16.60 -3.15
N CYS A 292 -17.40 -16.21 -2.77
CA CYS A 292 -17.85 -16.12 -1.38
C CYS A 292 -19.02 -17.07 -1.10
N LYS A 293 -19.03 -17.72 0.07
CA LYS A 293 -20.14 -18.55 0.55
C LYS A 293 -20.28 -18.45 2.07
N GLY A 294 -21.49 -18.65 2.59
CA GLY A 294 -21.73 -18.51 4.03
C GLY A 294 -23.13 -18.90 4.48
N SER A 295 -23.43 -18.59 5.74
CA SER A 295 -24.76 -18.63 6.32
C SER A 295 -25.66 -17.51 5.78
N PRO A 296 -26.99 -17.64 5.86
CA PRO A 296 -27.90 -16.56 5.49
C PRO A 296 -27.60 -15.24 6.21
N GLY A 297 -27.57 -14.15 5.46
CA GLY A 297 -27.18 -12.83 5.98
C GLY A 297 -26.74 -11.89 4.86
N THR A 298 -26.53 -10.61 5.21
CA THR A 298 -25.92 -9.64 4.30
C THR A 298 -24.54 -9.27 4.83
N TYR A 299 -23.55 -9.36 3.96
CA TYR A 299 -22.14 -9.14 4.28
C TYR A 299 -21.56 -8.08 3.35
N THR A 300 -20.72 -7.21 3.87
CA THR A 300 -19.85 -6.35 3.05
C THR A 300 -18.47 -6.97 3.03
N VAL A 301 -17.99 -7.34 1.85
CA VAL A 301 -16.65 -7.88 1.64
C VAL A 301 -15.79 -6.79 1.03
N ARG A 302 -14.80 -6.32 1.79
CA ARG A 302 -13.80 -5.36 1.35
C ARG A 302 -12.62 -6.13 0.75
N VAL A 303 -12.34 -5.88 -0.52
CA VAL A 303 -11.15 -6.37 -1.22
C VAL A 303 -10.12 -5.26 -1.23
N GLU A 304 -8.92 -5.58 -0.80
CA GLU A 304 -7.77 -4.67 -0.78
C GLU A 304 -6.70 -5.23 -1.71
N GLY A 305 -6.13 -4.36 -2.54
CA GLY A 305 -4.94 -4.67 -3.33
C GLY A 305 -3.78 -3.85 -2.82
N ASP A 306 -2.70 -4.55 -2.48
CA ASP A 306 -1.44 -3.97 -2.06
C ASP A 306 -0.43 -4.06 -3.21
N GLY A 307 -0.10 -2.90 -3.79
CA GLY A 307 0.91 -2.76 -4.84
C GLY A 307 2.33 -2.53 -4.33
N GLY A 308 2.55 -2.59 -3.01
CA GLY A 308 3.83 -2.38 -2.33
C GLY A 308 4.04 -0.96 -1.82
N TYR A 309 3.64 0.07 -2.58
CA TYR A 309 3.71 1.49 -2.18
C TYR A 309 2.36 2.22 -2.25
N SER A 310 1.37 1.59 -2.89
CA SER A 310 0.02 2.11 -3.04
C SER A 310 -0.96 1.00 -2.70
N VAL A 311 -2.04 1.35 -1.99
CA VAL A 311 -3.06 0.41 -1.54
C VAL A 311 -4.43 0.95 -1.94
N HIS A 312 -5.12 0.19 -2.78
CA HIS A 312 -6.47 0.52 -3.24
C HIS A 312 -7.45 -0.57 -2.81
N ASN A 313 -8.73 -0.23 -2.79
CA ASN A 313 -9.76 -1.16 -2.32
C ASN A 313 -11.06 -1.01 -3.08
N THR A 314 -11.83 -2.08 -3.11
CA THR A 314 -13.19 -2.12 -3.63
C THR A 314 -14.08 -2.94 -2.68
N SER A 315 -15.39 -2.71 -2.71
CA SER A 315 -16.32 -3.35 -1.79
C SER A 315 -17.45 -4.05 -2.54
N ILE A 316 -17.78 -5.26 -2.08
CA ILE A 316 -18.83 -6.11 -2.65
C ILE A 316 -19.86 -6.38 -1.55
N SER A 317 -21.14 -6.16 -1.87
CA SER A 317 -22.25 -6.57 -1.01
C SER A 317 -22.66 -8.00 -1.37
N VAL A 318 -22.59 -8.93 -0.41
CA VAL A 318 -22.97 -10.33 -0.61
C VAL A 318 -24.18 -10.63 0.26
N THR A 319 -25.31 -10.95 -0.38
CA THR A 319 -26.54 -11.38 0.29
C THR A 319 -26.70 -12.88 0.11
N VAL A 320 -26.64 -13.59 1.23
CA VAL A 320 -26.85 -15.03 1.28
C VAL A 320 -28.29 -15.29 1.75
N ILE A 321 -29.06 -15.97 0.91
CA ILE A 321 -30.47 -16.25 1.13
C ILE A 321 -30.63 -17.66 1.73
N ALA A 322 -31.47 -17.78 2.75
CA ALA A 322 -31.81 -19.08 3.31
C ALA A 322 -32.45 -19.99 2.26
N ALA A 323 -32.15 -21.29 2.34
CA ALA A 323 -32.87 -22.27 1.52
C ALA A 323 -34.37 -22.22 1.86
N PRO A 324 -35.28 -22.36 0.89
CA PRO A 324 -36.70 -22.50 1.17
C PRO A 324 -36.91 -23.65 2.13
N ILE A 325 -37.67 -23.41 3.20
CA ILE A 325 -38.09 -24.46 4.12
C ILE A 325 -39.05 -25.36 3.31
N GLN A 326 -38.58 -26.50 2.82
CA GLN A 326 -39.51 -27.50 2.31
C GLN A 326 -40.32 -28.00 3.52
N PRO A 327 -41.66 -27.94 3.51
CA PRO A 327 -42.44 -28.58 4.54
C PRO A 327 -42.04 -30.05 4.52
N ALA A 328 -41.58 -30.59 5.65
CA ALA A 328 -41.27 -31.99 5.78
C ALA A 328 -42.48 -32.78 5.28
N SER A 329 -42.35 -33.50 4.17
CA SER A 329 -43.37 -34.42 3.72
C SER A 329 -43.55 -35.46 4.81
N ILE A 330 -44.57 -35.30 5.64
CA ILE A 330 -44.98 -36.29 6.64
C ILE A 330 -45.66 -37.45 5.90
N LEU A 331 -44.95 -38.09 4.98
CA LEU A 331 -45.47 -39.22 4.21
C LEU A 331 -44.69 -40.47 4.56
N SER A 332 -44.90 -40.93 5.79
CA SER A 332 -45.03 -42.34 6.18
C SER A 332 -44.80 -42.48 7.69
N MET A 333 -45.75 -42.03 8.51
CA MET A 333 -46.01 -42.78 9.74
C MET A 333 -46.82 -44.00 9.28
N PRO A 334 -46.30 -45.24 9.39
CA PRO A 334 -47.15 -46.40 9.18
C PRO A 334 -48.27 -46.29 10.21
N LEU A 335 -49.49 -46.10 9.71
CA LEU A 335 -50.69 -46.10 10.51
C LEU A 335 -50.66 -47.32 11.43
N LEU A 336 -50.97 -47.09 12.69
CA LEU A 336 -51.28 -48.06 13.72
C LEU A 336 -52.51 -48.89 13.30
N TYR A 337 -52.38 -49.76 12.28
CA TYR A 337 -53.40 -50.69 11.81
C TYR A 337 -53.15 -52.12 12.31
N GLY A 338 -52.43 -52.28 13.42
CA GLY A 338 -52.27 -53.56 14.12
C GLY A 338 -53.16 -53.73 15.36
N GLY A 339 -53.71 -52.64 15.91
CA GLY A 339 -54.38 -52.67 17.22
C GLY A 339 -55.88 -52.94 17.20
N ILE A 340 -56.60 -52.47 16.17
CA ILE A 340 -58.08 -52.54 16.17
C ILE A 340 -58.59 -53.91 15.70
N GLY A 341 -57.87 -54.58 14.79
CA GLY A 341 -58.26 -55.93 14.32
C GLY A 341 -58.09 -57.03 15.36
N VAL A 342 -57.09 -56.91 16.25
CA VAL A 342 -56.81 -57.93 17.28
C VAL A 342 -57.80 -57.82 18.45
N ALA A 343 -58.20 -56.62 18.85
CA ALA A 343 -59.18 -56.43 19.92
C ALA A 343 -60.58 -56.97 19.52
N THR A 344 -61.00 -56.81 18.26
CA THR A 344 -62.28 -57.35 17.79
C THR A 344 -62.25 -58.87 17.65
N LEU A 345 -61.13 -59.46 17.22
CA LEU A 345 -60.98 -60.92 17.13
C LEU A 345 -60.96 -61.60 18.51
N VAL A 346 -60.31 -61.00 19.51
CA VAL A 346 -60.29 -61.55 20.88
C VAL A 346 -61.65 -61.45 21.56
N ALA A 347 -62.40 -60.35 21.34
CA ALA A 347 -63.76 -60.19 21.88
C ALA A 347 -64.77 -61.18 21.25
N VAL A 348 -64.67 -61.43 19.94
CA VAL A 348 -65.53 -62.40 19.25
C VAL A 348 -65.20 -63.85 19.67
N LEU A 349 -63.92 -64.19 19.86
CA LEU A 349 -63.51 -65.53 20.31
C LEU A 349 -63.94 -65.81 21.75
N SER A 350 -63.87 -64.81 22.64
CA SER A 350 -64.31 -64.95 24.04
C SER A 350 -65.84 -65.02 24.17
N ALA A 351 -66.59 -64.28 23.35
CA ALA A 351 -68.05 -64.43 23.26
C ALA A 351 -68.46 -65.81 22.71
N PHE A 352 -67.75 -66.33 21.70
CA PHE A 352 -68.03 -67.64 21.11
C PHE A 352 -67.72 -68.82 22.07
N LEU A 353 -66.69 -68.69 22.90
CA LEU A 353 -66.34 -69.71 23.91
C LEU A 353 -67.29 -69.70 25.11
N LEU A 354 -67.86 -68.55 25.49
CA LEU A 354 -68.86 -68.45 26.55
C LEU A 354 -70.24 -68.98 26.12
N LEU A 355 -70.60 -68.87 24.84
CA LEU A 355 -71.85 -69.43 24.30
C LEU A 355 -71.83 -70.96 24.11
N ARG A 356 -70.66 -71.61 24.17
CA ARG A 356 -70.54 -73.09 24.08
C ARG A 356 -70.61 -73.81 25.43
N ARG A 357 -70.59 -73.10 26.57
CA ARG A 357 -70.87 -73.72 27.87
C ARG A 357 -72.38 -73.87 28.04
N LYS A 358 -72.89 -75.05 27.68
CA LYS A 358 -74.21 -75.54 28.14
C LYS A 358 -74.35 -75.30 29.65
N PRO A 359 -75.46 -74.71 30.14
CA PRO A 359 -75.74 -74.70 31.57
C PRO A 359 -75.96 -76.14 32.03
N ALA A 360 -75.15 -76.59 32.98
CA ALA A 360 -75.44 -77.77 33.77
C ALA A 360 -76.54 -77.41 34.78
N GLU A 361 -77.51 -78.30 34.85
CA GLU A 361 -78.71 -78.35 35.67
C GLU A 361 -78.42 -78.06 37.15
N ALA A 362 -79.12 -77.08 37.74
CA ALA A 362 -79.11 -76.85 39.18
C ALA A 362 -80.29 -77.59 39.83
N VAL A 363 -79.95 -78.54 40.69
CA VAL A 363 -80.84 -79.31 41.55
C VAL A 363 -81.52 -78.40 42.59
N VAL A 364 -82.80 -78.69 42.82
CA VAL A 364 -83.77 -78.03 43.71
C VAL A 364 -83.29 -77.95 45.16
N ALA A 365 -83.46 -76.78 45.80
CA ALA A 365 -83.29 -76.61 47.25
C ALA A 365 -84.54 -77.09 48.01
N HIS A 366 -84.34 -77.89 49.07
CA HIS A 366 -85.35 -78.15 50.09
C HIS A 366 -85.00 -77.33 51.34
N ASN A 367 -85.93 -76.46 51.74
CA ASN A 367 -85.88 -75.72 52.99
C ASN A 367 -86.32 -76.63 54.14
N GLU A 368 -85.57 -76.65 55.24
CA GLU A 368 -86.16 -76.81 56.56
C GLU A 368 -85.36 -76.00 57.60
N ALA A 369 -86.08 -75.22 58.41
CA ALA A 369 -85.60 -74.37 59.48
C ALA A 369 -85.45 -75.20 60.79
N PRO A 370 -85.34 -74.64 62.02
CA PRO A 370 -84.76 -73.37 62.51
C PRO A 370 -83.86 -73.57 63.77
N THR A 371 -83.03 -72.56 64.10
CA THR A 371 -82.61 -72.12 65.48
C THR A 371 -81.85 -73.10 66.42
N PRO A 372 -81.27 -72.65 67.56
CA PRO A 372 -80.60 -71.38 67.88
C PRO A 372 -79.23 -71.59 68.60
N ALA A 373 -78.63 -70.44 68.93
CA ALA A 373 -77.55 -70.17 69.88
C ALA A 373 -77.30 -71.19 71.01
N ILE A 374 -76.02 -71.39 71.35
CA ILE A 374 -75.31 -70.70 72.45
C ILE A 374 -73.86 -70.45 72.02
#